data_AF-A0A7T1MNL1-F1
#
_entry.id   AF-A0A7T1MNL1-F1
#
_cell.length_a   1.000
_cell.length_b   1.000
_cell.length_c   1.000
_cell.angle_alpha   90.00
_cell.angle_beta   90.00
_cell.angle_gamma   90.00
#
_symmetry.space_group_name_H-M   'P 1'
#
loop_
_entity.id
_entity.type
_entity.pdbx_description
1 polymer ?
#
loop_
_entity_poly.entity_id
_entity_poly.type
_entity_poly.pdbx_seq_one_letter_code
_entity_poly.pdbx_strand_id
1 'polypeptide(L)' 'MITLSSKGQLTIPRQLRESLGLTPGSHLQVSVDRHGRAVGA' A
#
# COMPACT_ATOMS: atom_id res chain seq x y z
N MET A 1 4.04 -9.68 -1.33
CA MET A 1 2.91 -9.82 -0.40
C MET A 1 2.80 -8.55 0.43
N ILE A 2 1.61 -7.99 0.57
CA ILE A 2 1.35 -6.86 1.49
C ILE A 2 1.00 -7.47 2.85
N THR A 3 1.66 -6.99 3.91
CA THR A 3 1.45 -7.47 5.28
C THR A 3 0.91 -6.34 6.15
N LEU A 4 -0.11 -6.64 6.95
CA LEU A 4 -0.61 -5.75 8.00
C LEU A 4 0.15 -6.02 9.30
N SER A 5 0.82 -5.00 9.85
CA SER A 5 1.46 -5.10 11.15
C SER A 5 0.41 -5.07 12.28
N SER A 6 0.81 -5.48 13.49
CA SER A 6 -0.04 -5.36 14.69
C SER A 6 -0.45 -3.93 15.04
N LYS A 7 0.22 -2.93 14.46
CA LYS A 7 -0.09 -1.50 14.61
C LYS A 7 -0.96 -0.96 13.46
N GLY A 8 -1.50 -1.83 12.62
CA GLY A 8 -2.35 -1.43 11.50
C GLY A 8 -1.61 -0.84 10.30
N GLN A 9 -0.28 -1.03 10.20
CA GLN A 9 0.49 -0.51 9.06
C GLN A 9 0.55 -1.54 7.93
N LEU A 10 0.26 -1.11 6.70
CA LEU A 10 0.45 -1.91 5.50
C LEU A 10 1.90 -1.76 4.99
N THR A 11 2.60 -2.87 4.84
CA THR A 11 3.93 -2.88 4.23
C THR A 11 3.83 -2.95 2.72
N ILE A 12 4.31 -1.93 2.02
CA ILE A 12 4.39 -1.91 0.56
C ILE A 12 5.71 -2.57 0.11
N PRO A 13 5.68 -3.71 -0.61
CA PRO A 13 6.88 -4.39 -1.09
C PRO A 13 7.74 -3.50 -1.99
N ARG A 14 9.06 -3.74 -2.00
CA ARG A 14 10.02 -2.94 -2.78
C ARG A 14 9.64 -2.80 -4.25
N GLN A 15 9.36 -3.92 -4.92
CA GLN A 15 8.99 -3.92 -6.33
C GLN A 15 7.77 -3.04 -6.63
N LEU A 16 6.77 -3.06 -5.74
CA LEU A 16 5.57 -2.25 -5.89
C LEU A 16 5.84 -0.76 -5.62
N ARG A 17 6.68 -0.42 -4.63
CA ARG A 17 7.14 0.96 -4.44
C ARG A 17 7.85 1.49 -5.68
N GLU A 18 8.76 0.71 -6.26
CA GLU A 18 9.52 1.11 -7.43
C GLU A 18 8.61 1.28 -8.66
N SER A 19 7.69 0.35 -8.91
CA SER A 19 6.77 0.44 -10.06
C SER A 19 5.80 1.62 -9.96
N LEU A 20 5.45 2.03 -8.73
CA LEU A 20 4.55 3.16 -8.46
C LEU A 20 5.30 4.48 -8.19
N GLY A 21 6.64 4.49 -8.25
CA GLY A 21 7.45 5.69 -8.00
C GLY A 21 7.36 6.22 -6.56
N LEU A 22 7.03 5.37 -5.59
CA LEU A 22 6.81 5.76 -4.19
C LEU A 22 8.14 6.04 -3.48
N THR A 23 8.21 7.19 -2.82
CA THR A 23 9.34 7.61 -2.00
C THR A 23 8.92 7.74 -0.53
N PRO A 24 9.85 7.67 0.44
CA PRO A 24 9.52 7.98 1.83
C PRO A 24 8.86 9.37 1.93
N GLY A 25 7.69 9.43 2.57
CA GLY A 25 6.89 10.66 2.68
C GLY A 25 5.84 10.86 1.58
N SER A 26 5.74 9.98 0.58
CA SER A 26 4.64 10.01 -0.38
C SER A 26 3.29 9.88 0.33
N HIS A 27 2.35 10.77 0.02
CA HIS A 27 0.96 10.64 0.41
C HIS A 27 0.21 9.77 -0.59
N LEU A 28 -0.56 8.80 -0.09
CA LEU A 28 -1.29 7.85 -0.91
C LEU A 28 -2.75 7.83 -0.47
N GLN A 29 -3.66 7.80 -1.45
CA GLN A 29 -5.04 7.47 -1.20
C GLN A 29 -5.21 5.96 -1.32
N VAL A 30 -5.63 5.32 -0.23
CA VAL A 30 -5.86 3.88 -0.19
C VAL A 30 -7.34 3.63 0.04
N SER A 31 -7.95 2.84 -0.84
CA SER A 31 -9.34 2.40 -0.71
C SER A 31 -9.40 0.89 -0.63
N VAL A 32 -10.41 0.34 0.01
CA VAL A 32 -10.70 -1.10 -0.03
C VAL A 32 -11.89 -1.30 -0.96
N ASP A 33 -11.74 -2.12 -1.99
CA ASP A 33 -12.84 -2.45 -2.88
C ASP A 33 -13.86 -3.39 -2.20
N ARG A 34 -15.01 -3.59 -2.85
CA ARG A 34 -16.09 -4.47 -2.36
C ARG A 34 -15.69 -5.94 -2.14
N HIS A 35 -14.52 -6.35 -2.60
CA HIS A 35 -13.96 -7.68 -2.43
C HIS A 35 -12.88 -7.72 -1.35
N GLY A 36 -12.68 -6.63 -0.60
CA GLY A 36 -11.68 -6.54 0.45
C GLY A 36 -10.25 -6.29 -0.05
N ARG A 37 -10.08 -5.85 -1.31
CA ARG A 37 -8.75 -5.62 -1.90
C ARG A 37 -8.36 -4.14 -1.78
N ALA A 38 -7.11 -3.88 -1.41
CA ALA A 38 -6.57 -2.53 -1.42
C ALA A 38 -6.36 -2.05 -2.87
N VAL A 39 -6.92 -0.88 -3.21
CA VAL A 39 -6.71 -0.17 -4.47
C VAL A 39 -6.11 1.21 -4.17
N GLY A 40 -5.02 1.55 -4.86
CA GLY A 40 -4.38 2.86 -4.78
C GLY A 40 -4.79 3.73 -5.96
N ALA A 41 -5.02 5.02 -5.70
CA ALA A 41 -5.15 6.06 -6.72
C ALA A 41 -3.87 6.89 -6.79
#